data_AF-F9PR51-F1
#
_entry.id   AF-F9PR51-F1
#
_cell.length_a   1.000
_cell.length_b   1.000
_cell.length_c   1.000
_cell.angle_alpha   90.00
_cell.angle_beta   90.00
_cell.angle_gamma   90.00
#
_symmetry.space_group_name_H-M   'P 1'
#
loop_
_entity.id
_entity.type
_entity.pdbx_description
1 polymer ?
#
loop_
_entity_poly.entity_id
_entity_poly.type
_entity_poly.pdbx_seq_one_letter_code
_entity_poly.pdbx_strand_id
1 'polypeptide(L)'
;MLFLKEMNIEDAKKEYIAMTSIPEDENGFVNKFYNVSFEEFVNEVIPNCEKQSKGIDLKPNRVAQNYYFLWDDEIVGLFKVRKKLNDSLREGAGHIGYGIIKNIEIKAMQLEDLN
;
A
#
# COMPACT_ATOMS: atom_id res chain seq x y z
N MET A 1 18.98 5.19 -2.30
CA MET A 1 19.06 5.38 -0.82
C MET A 1 17.79 4.82 -0.21
N LEU A 2 17.89 3.92 0.76
CA LEU A 2 16.73 3.21 1.30
C LEU A 2 15.94 4.04 2.33
N PHE A 3 14.66 4.31 2.09
CA PHE A 3 13.77 4.97 3.07
C PHE A 3 12.31 4.53 2.95
N LEU A 4 11.53 4.73 4.03
CA LEU A 4 10.08 4.55 4.02
C LEU A 4 9.39 5.90 3.83
N LYS A 5 8.40 5.94 2.94
CA LYS A 5 7.52 7.11 2.73
C LYS A 5 6.07 6.67 2.87
N GLU A 6 5.26 7.46 3.56
CA GLU A 6 3.83 7.21 3.65
C GLU A 6 3.17 7.42 2.28
N MET A 7 2.15 6.60 1.98
CA MET A 7 1.34 6.73 0.77
C MET A 7 0.85 8.17 0.61
N ASN A 8 0.99 8.72 -0.60
CA ASN A 8 0.72 10.14 -0.84
C ASN A 8 0.31 10.42 -2.30
N ILE A 9 -0.29 11.58 -2.52
CA ILE A 9 -0.79 11.96 -3.85
C ILE A 9 0.34 12.38 -4.79
N GLU A 10 1.42 12.94 -4.24
CA GLU A 10 2.55 13.47 -5.01
C GLU A 10 3.30 12.36 -5.77
N ASP A 11 3.36 11.16 -5.20
CA ASP A 11 4.00 9.98 -5.81
C ASP A 11 3.00 8.98 -6.41
N ALA A 12 1.72 9.34 -6.52
CA ALA A 12 0.63 8.39 -6.80
C ALA A 12 0.88 7.51 -8.03
N LYS A 13 1.51 8.04 -9.09
CA LYS A 13 1.86 7.25 -10.29
C LYS A 13 2.80 6.08 -9.96
N LYS A 14 3.89 6.33 -9.23
CA LYS A 14 4.85 5.29 -8.84
C LYS A 14 4.24 4.33 -7.83
N GLU A 15 3.51 4.87 -6.86
CA GLU A 15 2.81 4.07 -5.83
C GLU A 15 1.74 3.16 -6.43
N TYR A 16 1.02 3.61 -7.46
CA TYR A 16 0.03 2.82 -8.19
C TYR A 16 0.68 1.63 -8.92
N ILE A 17 1.75 1.87 -9.66
CA ILE A 17 2.49 0.83 -10.38
C ILE A 17 3.00 -0.21 -9.37
N ALA A 18 3.59 0.25 -8.26
CA ALA A 18 4.07 -0.63 -7.20
C ALA A 18 2.93 -1.44 -6.56
N MET A 19 1.83 -0.78 -6.20
CA MET A 19 0.66 -1.42 -5.57
C MET A 19 0.03 -2.49 -6.46
N THR A 20 -0.14 -2.22 -7.75
CA THR A 20 -0.75 -3.17 -8.71
C THR A 20 0.21 -4.24 -9.20
N SER A 21 1.52 -4.05 -9.04
CA SER A 21 2.53 -5.09 -9.31
C SER A 21 2.54 -6.22 -8.26
N ILE A 22 2.04 -5.96 -7.05
CA ILE A 22 1.96 -6.97 -5.99
C ILE A 22 0.70 -7.82 -6.24
N PRO A 23 0.82 -9.16 -6.35
CA PRO A 23 -0.32 -10.05 -6.49
C PRO A 23 -1.36 -9.91 -5.36
N GLU A 24 -2.57 -10.41 -5.57
CA GLU A 24 -3.64 -10.40 -4.57
C GLU A 24 -3.22 -11.04 -3.24
N ASP A 25 -2.42 -12.12 -3.29
CA ASP A 25 -1.81 -12.77 -2.12
C ASP A 25 -0.33 -12.99 -2.38
N GLU A 26 0.51 -12.38 -1.54
CA GLU A 26 1.96 -12.59 -1.52
C GLU A 26 2.34 -13.09 -0.12
N ASN A 27 2.42 -14.41 0.04
CA ASN A 27 2.85 -15.07 1.29
C ASN A 27 2.07 -14.61 2.55
N GLY A 28 0.75 -14.44 2.43
CA GLY A 28 -0.10 -13.98 3.53
C GLY A 28 -0.23 -12.46 3.64
N PHE A 29 0.45 -11.69 2.76
CA PHE A 29 0.10 -10.31 2.51
C PHE A 29 -1.01 -10.22 1.46
N VAL A 30 -2.24 -10.03 1.93
CA VAL A 30 -3.39 -9.81 1.05
C VAL A 30 -3.41 -8.36 0.57
N ASN A 31 -3.14 -8.17 -0.72
CA ASN A 31 -3.25 -6.89 -1.43
C ASN A 31 -4.68 -6.69 -1.93
N LYS A 32 -5.38 -5.70 -1.39
CA LYS A 32 -6.77 -5.39 -1.81
C LYS A 32 -6.86 -4.49 -3.03
N PHE A 33 -5.71 -3.99 -3.49
CA PHE A 33 -5.63 -2.95 -4.51
C PHE A 33 -4.87 -3.43 -5.75
N TYR A 34 -4.73 -4.74 -5.94
CA TYR A 34 -3.96 -5.32 -7.04
C TYR A 34 -4.55 -5.04 -8.44
N ASN A 35 -5.85 -4.74 -8.53
CA ASN A 35 -6.58 -4.56 -9.79
C ASN A 35 -7.43 -3.27 -9.82
N VAL A 36 -7.06 -2.26 -9.04
CA VAL A 36 -7.72 -0.94 -9.13
C VAL A 36 -7.20 -0.19 -10.35
N SER A 37 -8.01 0.69 -10.91
CA SER A 37 -7.56 1.66 -11.91
C SER A 37 -6.75 2.79 -11.26
N PHE A 38 -5.97 3.52 -12.07
CA PHE A 38 -5.24 4.69 -11.57
C PHE A 38 -6.18 5.79 -11.05
N GLU A 39 -7.33 5.97 -11.69
CA GLU A 39 -8.35 6.94 -11.25
C GLU A 39 -8.92 6.57 -9.88
N GLU A 40 -9.30 5.30 -9.66
CA GLU A 40 -9.73 4.80 -8.34
C GLU A 40 -8.61 4.90 -7.31
N PHE A 41 -7.36 4.66 -7.71
CA PHE A 41 -6.22 4.76 -6.81
C PHE A 41 -6.07 6.17 -6.24
N VAL A 42 -6.14 7.18 -7.11
CA VAL A 42 -6.03 8.60 -6.75
C VAL A 42 -7.24 9.11 -5.99
N ASN A 43 -8.45 8.81 -6.47
CA ASN A 43 -9.67 9.42 -5.96
C ASN A 43 -10.29 8.67 -4.78
N GLU A 44 -9.98 7.39 -4.61
CA GLU A 44 -10.58 6.55 -3.57
C GLU A 44 -9.56 5.89 -2.65
N VAL A 45 -8.54 5.21 -3.21
CA VAL A 45 -7.61 4.40 -2.40
C VAL A 45 -6.75 5.29 -1.50
N ILE A 46 -6.05 6.29 -2.06
CA ILE A 46 -5.21 7.20 -1.27
C ILE A 46 -6.04 7.92 -0.19
N PRO A 47 -7.17 8.59 -0.50
CA PRO A 47 -7.98 9.27 0.51
C PRO A 47 -8.53 8.33 1.60
N ASN A 48 -8.95 7.11 1.23
CA ASN A 48 -9.43 6.13 2.20
C ASN A 48 -8.30 5.63 3.12
N CYS A 49 -7.10 5.38 2.57
CA CYS A 49 -5.94 5.00 3.36
C CYS A 49 -5.53 6.12 4.33
N GLU A 50 -5.59 7.39 3.90
CA GLU A 50 -5.34 8.55 4.77
C GLU A 50 -6.37 8.66 5.91
N LYS A 51 -7.66 8.45 5.63
CA LYS A 51 -8.70 8.40 6.67
C LYS A 51 -8.44 7.27 7.66
N GLN A 52 -8.15 6.06 7.16
CA GLN A 52 -7.86 4.91 8.00
C GLN A 52 -6.60 5.10 8.85
N SER A 53 -5.59 5.82 8.36
CA SER A 53 -4.37 6.12 9.12
C SER A 53 -4.64 7.06 10.30
N LYS A 54 -5.63 7.94 10.16
CA LYS A 54 -6.17 8.81 11.23
C LYS A 54 -7.23 8.13 12.10
N GLY A 55 -7.61 6.90 11.78
CA GLY A 55 -8.65 6.15 12.50
C GLY A 55 -10.08 6.65 12.25
N ILE A 56 -10.29 7.36 11.13
CA ILE A 56 -11.60 7.88 10.71
C ILE A 56 -12.33 6.80 9.91
N ASP A 57 -13.64 6.68 10.12
CA ASP A 57 -14.54 5.75 9.41
C ASP A 57 -14.10 4.27 9.44
N LEU A 58 -13.43 3.86 10.52
CA LEU A 58 -13.02 2.47 10.69
C LEU A 58 -14.25 1.56 10.88
N LYS A 59 -14.32 0.49 10.08
CA LYS A 59 -15.28 -0.59 10.30
C LYS A 59 -15.09 -1.20 11.71
N PRO A 60 -16.15 -1.77 12.33
CA PRO A 60 -16.03 -2.46 13.60
C PRO A 60 -14.88 -3.46 13.63
N ASN A 61 -14.16 -3.53 14.76
CA ASN A 61 -12.98 -4.38 14.97
C ASN A 61 -11.78 -4.09 14.05
N ARG A 62 -11.75 -2.94 13.37
CA ARG A 62 -10.53 -2.42 12.73
C ARG A 62 -9.81 -1.44 13.64
N VAL A 63 -8.52 -1.29 13.38
CA VAL A 63 -7.64 -0.31 14.03
C VAL A 63 -7.00 0.55 12.95
N ALA A 64 -6.55 1.74 13.34
CA ALA A 64 -5.85 2.64 12.43
C ALA A 64 -4.60 1.96 11.85
N GLN A 65 -4.37 2.17 10.55
CA GLN A 65 -3.26 1.57 9.82
C GLN A 65 -2.74 2.52 8.75
N ASN A 66 -1.43 2.52 8.55
CA ASN A 66 -0.74 3.33 7.55
C ASN A 66 -0.18 2.40 6.47
N TYR A 67 -0.20 2.85 5.22
CA TYR A 67 0.57 2.23 4.13
C TYR A 67 1.84 3.05 3.90
N TYR A 68 2.98 2.35 3.86
CA TYR A 68 4.27 2.92 3.53
C TYR A 68 4.87 2.18 2.34
N PHE A 69 5.50 2.92 1.45
CA PHE A 69 6.33 2.36 0.40
C PHE A 69 7.79 2.43 0.80
N LEU A 70 8.54 1.36 0.50
CA LEU A 70 9.99 1.29 0.66
C LEU A 70 10.65 1.73 -0.65
N TRP A 71 11.42 2.81 -0.57
CA TRP A 71 12.06 3.45 -1.71
C TRP A 71 13.55 3.16 -1.70
N ASP A 72 14.09 2.75 -2.85
CA ASP A 72 15.51 2.72 -3.18
C ASP A 72 15.69 3.15 -4.64
N ASP A 73 15.61 4.47 -4.87
CA ASP A 73 15.48 5.16 -6.17
C ASP A 73 14.15 4.84 -6.92
N GLU A 74 13.68 3.59 -6.84
CA GLU A 74 12.33 3.13 -7.17
C GLU A 74 11.67 2.46 -5.96
N ILE A 75 10.38 2.16 -6.06
CA ILE A 75 9.65 1.46 -4.99
C ILE A 75 9.97 -0.04 -5.05
N VAL A 76 10.49 -0.57 -3.95
CA VAL A 76 10.91 -1.98 -3.81
C VAL A 76 10.08 -2.75 -2.77
N GLY A 77 9.11 -2.11 -2.14
CA GLY A 77 8.23 -2.79 -1.20
C GLY A 77 7.08 -1.95 -0.69
N LEU A 78 6.12 -2.64 -0.07
CA LEU A 78 4.93 -2.08 0.55
C LEU A 78 4.81 -2.61 1.96
N PHE A 79 4.49 -1.73 2.89
CA PHE A 79 4.29 -2.02 4.31
C PHE A 79 2.94 -1.49 4.74
N LYS A 80 2.20 -2.32 5.48
CA LYS A 80 0.97 -1.93 6.17
C LYS A 80 1.20 -2.05 7.66
N VAL A 81 1.16 -0.92 8.36
CA VAL A 81 1.59 -0.82 9.76
C VAL A 81 0.44 -0.36 10.64
N ARG A 82 0.24 -1.04 11.76
CA ARG A 82 -0.72 -0.68 12.83
C ARG A 82 0.04 -0.27 14.08
N LYS A 83 -0.22 0.95 14.56
CA LYS A 83 0.41 1.46 15.79
C LYS A 83 -0.14 0.80 17.06
N LYS A 84 -1.37 0.27 17.01
CA LYS A 84 -2.04 -0.42 18.12
C LYS A 84 -2.84 -1.61 17.59
N LEU A 85 -2.98 -2.65 18.40
CA LEU A 85 -3.84 -3.81 18.11
C LEU A 85 -4.98 -3.88 19.12
N ASN A 86 -6.14 -4.32 18.64
CA ASN A 86 -7.21 -4.84 19.48
C ASN A 86 -6.96 -6.33 19.76
N ASP A 87 -7.74 -6.92 20.67
CA ASP A 87 -7.50 -8.28 21.16
C ASP A 87 -7.52 -9.32 20.02
N SER A 88 -8.48 -9.20 19.10
CA SER A 88 -8.57 -10.08 17.93
C SER A 88 -7.32 -10.03 17.05
N LEU A 89 -6.71 -8.85 16.84
CA LEU A 89 -5.52 -8.72 16.01
C LEU A 89 -4.24 -9.16 16.74
N ARG A 90 -4.21 -9.16 18.08
CA ARG A 90 -3.07 -9.66 18.88
C ARG A 90 -2.89 -11.17 18.75
N GLU A 91 -3.98 -11.89 18.54
CA GLU A 91 -3.98 -13.35 18.38
C GLU A 91 -3.80 -13.79 16.92
N GLY A 92 -3.72 -12.85 15.97
CA GLY A 92 -3.67 -13.14 14.53
C GLY A 92 -2.72 -12.23 13.74
N ALA A 93 -3.28 -11.37 12.89
CA ALA A 93 -2.55 -10.66 11.83
C ALA A 93 -1.52 -9.60 12.30
N GLY A 94 -1.43 -9.31 13.60
CA GLY A 94 -0.34 -8.52 14.17
C GLY A 94 -0.23 -7.06 13.69
N HIS A 95 0.95 -6.48 13.94
CA HIS A 95 1.24 -5.05 13.71
C HIS A 95 1.65 -4.70 12.28
N ILE A 96 2.36 -5.59 11.59
CA ILE A 96 3.03 -5.27 10.31
C ILE A 96 2.74 -6.39 9.32
N GLY A 97 2.23 -6.02 8.15
CA GLY A 97 2.26 -6.87 6.96
C GLY A 97 3.08 -6.17 5.88
N TYR A 98 3.84 -6.92 5.10
CA TYR A 98 4.68 -6.35 4.05
C TYR A 98 4.74 -7.26 2.84
N GLY A 99 4.99 -6.66 1.67
CA GLY A 99 5.34 -7.35 0.43
C GLY A 99 6.59 -6.70 -0.16
N ILE A 100 7.54 -7.51 -0.63
CA ILE A 100 8.74 -7.02 -1.32
C ILE A 100 8.49 -7.17 -2.81
N ILE A 101 8.58 -6.06 -3.52
CA ILE A 101 8.45 -6.02 -4.97
C ILE A 101 9.82 -6.43 -5.51
N LYS A 102 9.95 -7.70 -5.91
CA LYS A 102 11.14 -8.14 -6.66
C LYS A 102 11.19 -7.33 -7.95
N ASN A 103 12.38 -6.85 -8.33
CA ASN A 103 12.66 -6.14 -9.57
C ASN A 103 12.10 -6.89 -10.80
N ILE A 104 10.80 -6.74 -11.06
CA ILE A 104 10.23 -6.84 -12.39
C ILE A 104 10.79 -5.61 -13.06
N GLU A 105 11.54 -5.78 -14.15
CA GLU A 105 11.99 -4.64 -14.93
C GLU A 105 10.76 -3.77 -15.24
N ILE A 106 10.57 -2.67 -14.51
CA ILE A 106 9.62 -1.60 -14.83
C ILE A 106 10.23 -0.87 -16.02
N LYS A 107 10.44 -1.59 -17.13
CA LYS A 107 10.93 -1.06 -18.38
C LYS A 107 9.70 -0.54 -19.11
N ALA A 108 9.48 0.75 -18.99
CA ALA A 108 8.83 1.60 -19.98
C ALA A 108 7.36 1.34 -20.38
N MET A 109 6.71 0.23 -20.00
CA MET A 109 5.42 -0.17 -20.61
C MET A 109 4.14 0.42 -19.97
N GLN A 110 4.20 1.26 -18.94
CA GLN A 110 2.96 1.80 -18.32
C GLN A 110 2.96 3.31 -18.04
N LEU A 111 4.10 4.00 -18.17
CA LEU A 111 4.15 5.44 -17.90
C LEU A 111 3.67 6.28 -19.09
N GLU A 112 3.73 5.75 -20.31
CA GLU A 112 3.32 6.47 -21.54
C GLU A 112 1.79 6.49 -21.75
N ASP A 113 1.04 5.57 -21.13
CA ASP A 113 -0.41 5.40 -21.31
C ASP A 113 -1.28 6.11 -20.25
N LEU A 114 -0.66 6.81 -19.29
CA LEU A 114 -1.33 7.51 -18.19
C LEU A 114 -1.28 9.05 -18.33
N ASN A 115 -1.29 9.55 -19.57
CA ASN A 115 -1.34 10.98 -19.90
C ASN A 115 -2.70 11.40 -20.46
#